data_AF-A0AAV5DIL2-F1
#
_entry.id   AF-A0AAV5DIL2-F1
#
_cell.length_a   1.000
_cell.length_b   1.000
_cell.length_c   1.000
_cell.angle_alpha   90.00
_cell.angle_beta   90.00
_cell.angle_gamma   90.00
#
_symmetry.space_group_name_H-M   'P 1'
#
loop_
_entity.id
_entity.type
_entity.pdbx_description
1 polymer ?
#
loop_
_entity_poly.entity_id
_entity_poly.type
_entity_poly.pdbx_seq_one_letter_code
_entity_poly.pdbx_strand_id
1 'polypeptide(L)'
;MLRRRPASTSAEAAPDWAALDLDLTRLIAARVLSTGGLLDYAHFRAVCPQWRAAAASPRGRGLADPRFHPRRWMLFPEGFGQFPGHRAHGGCARFFDLSAAGAFARVPLPELKNHCVLDSPDGLLLLQRDEDTAVRLLHPFTGDVAKLPSLESLADKLSDLENDRPLAWYNLRAWLHNCARYLQEVRKVCAAVNVTDAGIVTVMLVLERIGRVAFASAGDYEWTISSWVVNQLDRALSFQGKLYVVSWEDGLTHVLVIDPPPPRCKEEGAKEGGLHLSKQYLLRGRL
;
A
#
# COMPACT_ATOMS: atom_id res chain seq x y z
N MET A 1 -7.76 53.04 -59.79
CA MET A 1 -7.18 52.68 -58.47
C MET A 1 -7.74 51.34 -58.03
N LEU A 2 -7.01 50.24 -58.26
CA LEU A 2 -7.33 48.93 -57.69
C LEU A 2 -6.64 48.81 -56.33
N ARG A 3 -7.42 48.78 -55.25
CA ARG A 3 -6.93 48.60 -53.88
C ARG A 3 -6.60 47.11 -53.70
N ARG A 4 -5.30 46.75 -53.75
CA ARG A 4 -4.82 45.42 -53.34
C ARG A 4 -5.17 45.21 -51.86
N ARG A 5 -5.91 44.14 -51.55
CA ARG A 5 -6.01 43.59 -50.19
C ARG A 5 -4.61 43.12 -49.75
N PRO A 6 -4.15 43.43 -48.53
CA PRO A 6 -2.92 42.86 -48.04
C PRO A 6 -3.13 41.36 -47.81
N ALA A 7 -2.15 40.56 -48.24
CA ALA A 7 -2.08 39.15 -47.93
C ALA A 7 -2.09 38.98 -46.41
N SER A 8 -3.03 38.19 -45.91
CA SER A 8 -3.01 37.73 -44.52
C SER A 8 -1.76 36.88 -44.32
N THR A 9 -0.79 37.41 -43.60
CA THR A 9 0.25 36.61 -42.95
C THR A 9 -0.43 35.51 -42.16
N SER A 10 -0.23 34.26 -42.57
CA SER A 10 -0.67 33.08 -41.84
C SER A 10 -0.05 33.13 -40.44
N ALA A 11 -0.82 33.55 -39.45
CA ALA A 11 -0.48 33.30 -38.06
C ALA A 11 -0.33 31.79 -37.93
N GLU A 12 0.87 31.34 -37.61
CA GLU A 12 1.18 29.93 -37.36
C GLU A 12 0.18 29.45 -36.30
N ALA A 13 -0.78 28.62 -36.71
CA ALA A 13 -1.85 28.17 -35.85
C ALA A 13 -1.20 27.46 -34.66
N ALA A 14 -1.53 27.90 -33.44
CA ALA A 14 -1.02 27.26 -32.24
C ALA A 14 -1.25 25.75 -32.34
N PRO A 15 -0.23 24.91 -32.04
CA PRO A 15 -0.35 23.48 -32.21
C PRO A 15 -1.52 22.95 -31.39
N ASP A 16 -2.37 22.15 -32.04
CA ASP A 16 -3.51 21.52 -31.38
C ASP A 16 -3.00 20.34 -30.54
N TRP A 17 -2.71 20.63 -29.26
CA TRP A 17 -2.27 19.64 -28.29
C TRP A 17 -3.31 18.53 -28.03
N ALA A 18 -4.59 18.75 -28.34
CA ALA A 18 -5.60 17.71 -28.25
C ALA A 18 -5.40 16.63 -29.32
N ALA A 19 -4.93 17.02 -30.51
CA ALA A 19 -4.66 16.15 -31.66
C ALA A 19 -3.28 15.49 -31.65
N LEU A 20 -2.59 15.48 -30.50
CA LEU A 20 -1.30 14.80 -30.36
C LEU A 20 -1.43 13.30 -30.69
N ASP A 21 -0.38 12.74 -31.28
CA ASP A 21 -0.32 11.30 -31.55
C ASP A 21 -0.60 10.47 -30.27
N LEU A 22 -1.27 9.34 -30.45
CA LEU A 22 -1.73 8.50 -29.36
C LEU A 22 -0.58 7.96 -28.51
N ASP A 23 0.53 7.58 -29.15
CA ASP A 23 1.69 7.01 -28.46
C ASP A 23 2.48 8.09 -27.73
N LEU A 24 2.59 9.29 -28.31
CA LEU A 24 3.14 10.44 -27.60
C LEU A 24 2.30 10.81 -26.37
N THR A 25 0.97 10.82 -26.50
CA THR A 25 0.06 11.12 -25.38
C THR A 25 0.21 10.10 -24.26
N ARG A 26 0.36 8.80 -24.59
CA ARG A 26 0.63 7.73 -23.63
C ARG A 26 1.96 7.89 -22.91
N LEU A 27 3.02 8.27 -23.64
CA LEU A 27 4.34 8.52 -23.05
C LEU A 27 4.31 9.71 -22.07
N ILE A 28 3.64 10.80 -22.45
CA ILE A 28 3.44 11.94 -21.55
C ILE A 28 2.65 11.52 -20.33
N ALA A 29 1.55 10.77 -20.49
CA ALA A 29 0.73 10.29 -19.39
C ALA A 29 1.54 9.43 -18.40
N ALA A 30 2.37 8.50 -18.92
CA ALA A 30 3.25 7.68 -18.11
C ALA A 30 4.28 8.52 -17.35
N ARG A 31 4.83 9.56 -17.99
CA ARG A 31 5.78 10.46 -17.35
C ARG A 31 5.14 11.30 -16.25
N VAL A 32 3.96 11.87 -16.51
CA VAL A 32 3.15 12.61 -15.53
C VAL A 32 2.84 11.73 -14.32
N LEU A 33 2.44 10.47 -14.53
CA LEU A 33 2.20 9.54 -13.42
C LEU A 33 3.46 9.28 -12.60
N SER A 34 4.60 9.07 -13.27
CA SER A 34 5.87 8.80 -12.61
C SER A 34 6.43 9.98 -11.82
N THR A 35 6.26 11.22 -12.29
CA THR A 35 6.84 12.42 -11.64
C THR A 35 5.86 13.15 -10.74
N GLY A 36 4.61 13.28 -11.18
CA GLY A 36 3.55 14.01 -10.49
C GLY A 36 2.68 13.13 -9.60
N GLY A 37 2.67 11.82 -9.84
CA GLY A 37 1.84 10.87 -9.12
C GLY A 37 0.39 10.89 -9.61
N LEU A 38 -0.49 10.28 -8.81
CA LEU A 38 -1.86 9.98 -9.22
C LEU A 38 -2.73 11.23 -9.43
N LEU A 39 -2.51 12.30 -8.66
CA LEU A 39 -3.30 13.54 -8.77
C LEU A 39 -3.05 14.25 -10.10
N ASP A 40 -1.79 14.48 -10.45
CA ASP A 40 -1.41 15.12 -11.71
C ASP A 40 -1.83 14.26 -12.91
N TYR A 41 -1.75 12.93 -12.76
CA TYR A 41 -2.27 12.00 -13.75
C TYR A 41 -3.80 12.10 -13.92
N ALA A 42 -4.55 12.28 -12.83
CA ALA A 42 -5.99 12.50 -12.91
C ALA A 42 -6.34 13.83 -13.61
N HIS A 43 -5.59 14.90 -13.33
CA HIS A 43 -5.73 16.18 -14.04
C HIS A 43 -5.40 16.06 -15.53
N PHE A 44 -4.32 15.36 -15.88
CA PHE A 44 -3.96 15.07 -17.27
C PHE A 44 -5.12 14.35 -18.00
N ARG A 45 -5.72 13.34 -17.37
CA ARG A 45 -6.90 12.64 -17.91
C ARG A 45 -8.17 13.48 -17.96
N ALA A 46 -8.20 14.63 -17.29
CA ALA A 46 -9.35 15.52 -17.28
C ALA A 46 -9.34 16.52 -18.44
N VAL A 47 -8.20 16.74 -19.10
CA VAL A 47 -8.00 17.77 -20.15
C VAL A 47 -9.01 17.64 -21.29
N CYS A 48 -9.05 16.49 -21.96
CA CYS A 48 -9.98 16.24 -23.07
C CYS A 48 -10.28 14.73 -23.24
N PRO A 49 -11.33 14.36 -24.02
CA PRO A 49 -11.68 12.96 -24.25
C PRO A 49 -10.57 12.13 -24.90
N GLN A 50 -9.80 12.70 -25.83
CA GLN A 50 -8.70 12.01 -26.51
C GLN A 50 -7.59 11.65 -25.51
N TRP A 51 -7.17 12.58 -24.67
CA TRP A 51 -6.17 12.34 -23.63
C TRP A 51 -6.66 11.34 -22.58
N ARG A 52 -7.94 11.44 -22.19
CA ARG A 52 -8.58 10.49 -21.29
C ARG A 52 -8.60 9.06 -21.83
N ALA A 53 -8.81 8.90 -23.13
CA ALA A 53 -8.82 7.61 -23.82
C ALA A 53 -7.41 7.05 -24.02
N ALA A 54 -6.42 7.91 -24.28
CA ALA A 54 -5.02 7.52 -24.41
C ALA A 54 -4.43 7.00 -23.09
N ALA A 55 -4.80 7.62 -21.97
CA ALA A 55 -4.28 7.31 -20.65
C ALA A 55 -5.14 6.28 -19.90
N ALA A 56 -4.51 5.17 -19.51
CA ALA A 56 -5.14 4.06 -18.79
C ALA A 56 -5.90 4.54 -17.54
N SER A 57 -7.11 4.02 -17.34
CA SER A 57 -7.91 4.34 -16.16
C SER A 57 -7.35 3.63 -14.92
N PRO A 58 -7.14 4.34 -13.79
CA PRO A 58 -6.71 3.71 -12.55
C PRO A 58 -7.84 2.92 -11.87
N ARG A 59 -9.11 3.20 -12.17
CA ARG A 59 -10.25 2.48 -11.58
C ARG A 59 -10.24 1.01 -11.98
N GLY A 60 -10.45 0.12 -11.01
CA GLY A 60 -10.40 -1.33 -11.18
C GLY A 60 -9.00 -1.90 -11.36
N ARG A 61 -7.97 -1.05 -11.32
CA ARG A 61 -6.56 -1.42 -11.50
C ARG A 61 -5.65 -0.78 -10.45
N GLY A 62 -6.19 0.06 -9.56
CA GLY A 62 -5.40 0.84 -8.62
C GLY A 62 -4.61 -0.04 -7.67
N LEU A 63 -5.15 -1.20 -7.28
CA LEU A 63 -4.42 -2.18 -6.46
C LEU A 63 -3.48 -3.06 -7.29
N ALA A 64 -3.93 -3.48 -8.48
CA ALA A 64 -3.25 -4.46 -9.33
C ALA A 64 -2.15 -3.87 -10.24
N ASP A 65 -2.07 -2.55 -10.39
CA ASP A 65 -1.03 -1.86 -11.14
C ASP A 65 -0.26 -0.90 -10.20
N PRO A 66 0.96 -1.26 -9.78
CA PRO A 66 1.77 -0.48 -8.84
C PRO A 66 2.03 0.97 -9.24
N ARG A 67 1.90 1.30 -10.54
CA ARG A 67 2.08 2.67 -11.02
C ARG A 67 0.98 3.60 -10.52
N PHE A 68 -0.18 3.06 -10.18
CA PHE A 68 -1.29 3.83 -9.61
C PHE A 68 -1.23 3.94 -8.09
N HIS A 69 -0.32 3.23 -7.41
CA HIS A 69 -0.18 3.33 -5.96
C HIS A 69 0.18 4.76 -5.56
N PRO A 70 -0.53 5.37 -4.61
CA PRO A 70 -0.35 6.76 -4.25
C PRO A 70 0.84 6.94 -3.28
N ARG A 71 2.03 6.46 -3.65
CA ARG A 71 3.24 6.38 -2.80
C ARG A 71 3.71 7.73 -2.24
N ARG A 72 3.32 8.84 -2.88
CA ARG A 72 3.61 10.22 -2.47
C ARG A 72 2.66 10.72 -1.37
N TRP A 73 1.55 10.02 -1.13
CA TRP A 73 0.52 10.38 -0.17
C TRP A 73 0.67 9.55 1.10
N MET A 74 0.89 10.23 2.21
CA MET A 74 0.93 9.63 3.53
C MET A 74 -0.42 9.83 4.22
N LEU A 75 -0.98 8.78 4.83
CA LEU A 75 -2.12 8.94 5.73
C LEU A 75 -1.72 9.81 6.92
N PHE A 76 -2.46 10.90 7.14
CA PHE A 76 -2.14 11.86 8.18
C PHE A 76 -2.44 11.28 9.59
N PRO A 77 -1.48 11.33 10.53
CA PRO A 77 -1.69 10.88 11.90
C PRO A 77 -2.49 11.93 12.68
N GLU A 78 -3.80 11.74 12.76
CA GLU A 78 -4.76 12.75 13.26
C GLU A 78 -4.53 13.19 14.71
N GLY A 79 -3.87 12.37 15.55
CA GLY A 79 -3.42 12.73 16.91
C GLY A 79 -4.56 13.09 17.88
N PHE A 80 -4.23 13.23 19.17
CA PHE A 80 -5.18 13.74 20.18
C PHE A 80 -6.53 13.01 20.24
N GLY A 81 -6.52 11.68 20.04
CA GLY A 81 -7.72 10.85 20.02
C GLY A 81 -8.58 10.99 18.76
N GLN A 82 -8.13 11.74 17.76
CA GLN A 82 -8.75 11.81 16.44
C GLN A 82 -8.23 10.67 15.56
N PHE A 83 -9.11 10.07 14.78
CA PHE A 83 -8.79 8.97 13.88
C PHE A 83 -9.19 9.28 12.42
N PRO A 84 -8.59 8.61 11.43
CA PRO A 84 -9.04 8.71 10.05
C PRO A 84 -10.55 8.44 9.95
N GLY A 85 -11.32 9.37 9.36
CA GLY A 85 -12.78 9.23 9.30
C GLY A 85 -13.53 9.77 10.54
N HIS A 86 -12.84 10.41 11.49
CA HIS A 86 -13.48 11.03 12.64
C HIS A 86 -14.46 12.15 12.24
N ARG A 87 -15.52 12.36 13.04
CA ARG A 87 -16.58 13.36 12.76
C ARG A 87 -16.04 14.79 12.70
N ALA A 88 -14.99 15.11 13.47
CA ALA A 88 -14.32 16.42 13.40
C ALA A 88 -13.69 16.71 12.03
N HIS A 89 -13.43 15.67 11.22
CA HIS A 89 -12.93 15.77 9.85
C HIS A 89 -14.03 15.52 8.81
N GLY A 90 -15.30 15.66 9.19
CA GLY A 90 -16.43 15.43 8.30
C GLY A 90 -16.53 13.99 7.79
N GLY A 91 -16.01 13.01 8.55
CA GLY A 91 -15.99 11.61 8.12
C GLY A 91 -14.94 11.30 7.05
N CYS A 92 -14.01 12.22 6.78
CA CYS A 92 -12.95 12.03 5.80
C CYS A 92 -11.65 11.55 6.47
N ALA A 93 -10.87 10.76 5.76
CA ALA A 93 -9.46 10.58 6.04
C ALA A 93 -8.65 11.71 5.40
N ARG A 94 -7.60 12.16 6.08
CA ARG A 94 -6.67 13.16 5.54
C ARG A 94 -5.40 12.49 5.05
N PHE A 95 -4.93 12.91 3.89
CA PHE A 95 -3.66 12.50 3.32
C PHE A 95 -2.78 13.72 3.10
N PHE A 96 -1.51 13.58 3.43
CA PHE A 96 -0.49 14.60 3.24
C PHE A 96 0.40 14.22 2.06
N ASP A 97 0.60 15.16 1.15
CA ASP A 97 1.52 15.05 0.03
C ASP A 97 2.96 15.31 0.50
N LEU A 98 3.83 14.30 0.35
CA LEU A 98 5.24 14.34 0.75
C LEU A 98 6.16 15.20 -0.14
N SER A 99 5.61 15.90 -1.14
CA SER A 99 6.38 16.86 -1.94
C SER A 99 6.67 18.16 -1.22
N ALA A 100 7.52 18.99 -1.83
CA ALA A 100 7.78 20.36 -1.39
C ALA A 100 6.52 21.23 -1.27
N ALA A 101 5.43 20.91 -1.99
CA ALA A 101 4.19 21.67 -1.91
C ALA A 101 3.38 21.37 -0.64
N GLY A 102 3.56 20.19 -0.03
CA GLY A 102 2.95 19.84 1.27
C GLY A 102 1.42 19.93 1.31
N ALA A 103 0.73 19.59 0.21
CA ALA A 103 -0.72 19.70 0.12
C ALA A 103 -1.46 18.66 0.99
N PHE A 104 -2.68 18.98 1.39
CA PHE A 104 -3.59 18.05 2.07
C PHE A 104 -4.76 17.65 1.17
N ALA A 105 -5.03 16.36 1.08
CA ALA A 105 -6.24 15.82 0.49
C ALA A 105 -7.18 15.31 1.59
N ARG A 106 -8.48 15.62 1.47
CA ARG A 106 -9.55 15.04 2.30
C ARG A 106 -10.33 14.05 1.45
N VAL A 107 -10.33 12.79 1.87
CA VAL A 107 -10.95 11.69 1.12
C VAL A 107 -12.09 11.12 1.96
N PRO A 108 -13.35 11.18 1.49
CA PRO A 108 -14.45 10.51 2.17
C PRO A 108 -14.28 9.00 2.00
N LEU A 109 -14.12 8.28 3.11
CA LEU A 109 -13.94 6.83 3.12
C LEU A 109 -15.05 6.19 3.97
N PRO A 110 -16.17 5.79 3.35
CA PRO A 110 -17.28 5.14 4.05
C PRO A 110 -16.87 3.87 4.82
N GLU A 111 -15.82 3.18 4.36
CA GLU A 111 -15.27 1.96 4.97
C GLU A 111 -14.82 2.21 6.42
N LEU A 112 -14.35 3.41 6.75
CA LEU A 112 -13.86 3.74 8.09
C LEU A 112 -14.97 3.86 9.14
N LYS A 113 -16.24 3.66 8.78
CA LYS A 113 -17.36 3.60 9.73
C LYS A 113 -17.35 2.34 10.58
N ASN A 114 -16.86 1.23 10.02
CA ASN A 114 -16.81 -0.08 10.67
C ASN A 114 -15.50 -0.82 10.39
N HIS A 115 -14.48 -0.07 9.97
CA HIS A 115 -13.13 -0.57 9.83
C HIS A 115 -12.17 0.37 10.53
N CYS A 116 -11.13 -0.21 11.09
CA CYS A 116 -9.96 0.49 11.59
C CYS A 116 -8.81 0.37 10.58
N VAL A 117 -7.88 1.35 10.59
CA VAL A 117 -6.65 1.30 9.80
C VAL A 117 -5.57 0.57 10.57
N LEU A 118 -5.05 -0.51 10.00
CA LEU A 118 -3.93 -1.28 10.55
C LEU A 118 -2.58 -0.65 10.16
N ASP A 119 -2.40 -0.36 8.87
CA ASP A 119 -1.19 0.26 8.32
C ASP A 119 -1.50 0.97 6.98
N SER A 120 -0.55 1.74 6.46
CA SER A 120 -0.69 2.50 5.20
C SER A 120 0.47 2.25 4.20
N PRO A 121 0.71 0.99 3.75
CA PRO A 121 1.83 0.69 2.86
C PRO A 121 1.66 1.32 1.48
N ASP A 122 2.71 1.95 0.95
CA ASP A 122 2.72 2.56 -0.40
C ASP A 122 1.59 3.57 -0.67
N GLY A 123 1.05 4.19 0.39
CA GLY A 123 -0.10 5.10 0.35
C GLY A 123 -1.46 4.40 0.22
N LEU A 124 -1.48 3.06 0.16
CA LEU A 124 -2.70 2.24 0.28
C LEU A 124 -3.09 2.11 1.75
N LEU A 125 -4.33 1.70 2.03
CA LEU A 125 -4.81 1.47 3.39
C LEU A 125 -5.04 -0.01 3.64
N LEU A 126 -4.37 -0.56 4.64
CA LEU A 126 -4.70 -1.87 5.18
C LEU A 126 -5.72 -1.68 6.31
N LEU A 127 -6.90 -2.25 6.13
CA LEU A 127 -8.04 -2.11 7.02
C LEU A 127 -8.39 -3.43 7.68
N GLN A 128 -8.85 -3.38 8.92
CA GLN A 128 -9.54 -4.48 9.58
C GLN A 128 -10.99 -4.06 9.84
N ARG A 129 -11.92 -4.95 9.49
CA ARG A 129 -13.34 -4.80 9.80
C ARG A 129 -13.63 -5.12 11.27
N ASP A 130 -14.47 -4.32 11.90
CA ASP A 130 -14.75 -4.42 13.34
C ASP A 130 -15.55 -5.68 13.70
N GLU A 131 -16.48 -6.11 12.84
CA GLU A 131 -17.42 -7.18 13.19
C GLU A 131 -16.80 -8.59 13.15
N ASP A 132 -15.95 -8.87 12.17
CA ASP A 132 -15.42 -10.22 11.91
C ASP A 132 -13.91 -10.25 11.66
N THR A 133 -13.22 -9.13 11.93
CA THR A 133 -11.77 -8.98 11.75
C THR A 133 -11.28 -9.22 10.32
N ALA A 134 -12.18 -9.18 9.32
CA ALA A 134 -11.81 -9.34 7.91
C ALA A 134 -10.82 -8.24 7.49
N VAL A 135 -9.74 -8.65 6.83
CA VAL A 135 -8.70 -7.73 6.36
C VAL A 135 -8.99 -7.31 4.93
N ARG A 136 -8.80 -6.02 4.64
CA ARG A 136 -8.99 -5.44 3.31
C ARG A 136 -7.85 -4.49 2.98
N LEU A 137 -7.36 -4.57 1.76
CA LEU A 137 -6.50 -3.54 1.21
C LEU A 137 -7.36 -2.61 0.36
N LEU A 138 -7.32 -1.30 0.65
CA LEU A 138 -8.12 -0.27 0.01
C LEU A 138 -7.20 0.74 -0.68
N HIS A 139 -7.52 1.08 -1.92
CA HIS A 139 -6.93 2.21 -2.60
C HIS A 139 -7.76 3.48 -2.33
N PRO A 140 -7.25 4.46 -1.57
CA PRO A 140 -8.07 5.57 -1.06
C PRO A 140 -8.67 6.45 -2.16
N PHE A 141 -7.98 6.65 -3.29
CA PHE A 141 -8.46 7.54 -4.36
C PHE A 141 -9.29 6.85 -5.47
N THR A 142 -9.18 5.54 -5.66
CA THR A 142 -9.93 4.80 -6.70
C THR A 142 -11.11 4.04 -6.12
N GLY A 143 -11.09 3.74 -4.81
CA GLY A 143 -12.09 2.89 -4.15
C GLY A 143 -11.91 1.40 -4.43
N ASP A 144 -10.81 1.00 -5.08
CA ASP A 144 -10.53 -0.41 -5.33
C ASP A 144 -10.24 -1.14 -4.01
N VAL A 145 -10.80 -2.33 -3.84
CA VAL A 145 -10.69 -3.15 -2.62
C VAL A 145 -10.23 -4.57 -2.96
N ALA A 146 -9.22 -5.05 -2.25
CA ALA A 146 -8.83 -6.46 -2.23
C ALA A 146 -9.17 -7.08 -0.87
N LYS A 147 -9.79 -8.25 -0.89
CA LYS A 147 -10.14 -9.01 0.31
C LYS A 147 -9.00 -9.96 0.68
N LEU A 148 -8.73 -10.06 1.97
CA LEU A 148 -7.72 -10.92 2.57
C LEU A 148 -8.39 -11.76 3.69
N PRO A 149 -7.74 -12.85 4.14
CA PRO A 149 -8.26 -13.63 5.26
C PRO A 149 -8.33 -12.79 6.55
N SER A 150 -9.21 -13.17 7.48
CA SER A 150 -9.42 -12.42 8.73
C SER A 150 -8.21 -12.50 9.67
N LEU A 151 -8.03 -11.51 10.56
CA LEU A 151 -6.99 -11.61 11.60
C LEU A 151 -7.31 -12.70 12.62
N GLU A 152 -8.58 -13.05 12.80
CA GLU A 152 -8.97 -14.21 13.61
C GLU A 152 -8.38 -15.52 13.04
N SER A 153 -8.49 -15.74 11.73
CA SER A 153 -7.88 -16.94 11.10
C SER A 153 -6.34 -16.97 11.22
N LEU A 154 -5.70 -15.79 11.25
CA LEU A 154 -4.27 -15.68 11.52
C LEU A 154 -3.95 -16.09 12.96
N ALA A 155 -4.76 -15.62 13.92
CA ALA A 155 -4.59 -15.92 15.34
C ALA A 155 -4.72 -17.43 15.62
N ASP A 156 -5.68 -18.08 14.95
CA ASP A 156 -5.90 -19.53 15.09
C ASP A 156 -4.68 -20.31 14.60
N LYS A 157 -4.19 -20.01 13.39
CA LYS A 157 -3.00 -20.66 12.84
C LYS A 157 -1.74 -20.45 13.68
N LEU A 158 -1.57 -19.26 14.25
CA LEU A 158 -0.45 -18.99 15.16
C LEU A 158 -0.56 -19.79 16.46
N SER A 159 -1.78 -20.01 16.95
CA SER A 159 -2.03 -20.81 18.14
C SER A 159 -1.60 -22.26 17.92
N ASP A 160 -1.90 -22.84 16.76
CA ASP A 160 -1.49 -24.19 16.40
C ASP A 160 0.03 -24.36 16.30
N LEU A 161 0.74 -23.33 15.84
CA LEU A 161 2.19 -23.34 15.65
C LEU A 161 2.99 -23.11 16.94
N GLU A 162 2.42 -22.43 17.94
CA GLU A 162 3.15 -21.93 19.13
C GLU A 162 2.71 -22.54 20.46
N ASN A 163 2.28 -23.82 20.45
CA ASN A 163 1.83 -24.58 21.62
C ASN A 163 2.72 -24.46 22.89
N ASP A 164 3.98 -24.04 22.75
CA ASP A 164 4.96 -23.86 23.83
C ASP A 164 4.98 -22.47 24.52
N ARG A 165 4.16 -21.46 24.11
CA ARG A 165 4.19 -20.11 24.74
C ARG A 165 2.82 -19.61 25.28
N PRO A 166 2.39 -20.09 26.47
CA PRO A 166 1.13 -19.76 27.13
C PRO A 166 0.75 -18.27 27.24
N LEU A 167 1.67 -17.43 27.68
CA LEU A 167 1.31 -16.05 28.01
C LEU A 167 1.26 -15.12 26.78
N ALA A 168 1.79 -15.57 25.63
CA ALA A 168 1.82 -14.78 24.41
C ALA A 168 0.45 -14.75 23.70
N TRP A 169 -0.35 -15.83 23.78
CA TRP A 169 -1.58 -15.96 22.98
C TRP A 169 -2.81 -15.24 23.54
N TYR A 170 -3.02 -15.20 24.87
CA TYR A 170 -4.07 -14.36 25.47
C TYR A 170 -3.81 -12.90 25.09
N ASN A 171 -2.53 -12.51 25.12
CA ASN A 171 -2.09 -11.21 24.69
C ASN A 171 -2.21 -11.03 23.18
N LEU A 172 -2.08 -12.07 22.34
CA LEU A 172 -2.14 -11.96 20.88
C LEU A 172 -3.55 -11.75 20.34
N ARG A 173 -4.53 -12.58 20.74
CA ARG A 173 -5.93 -12.38 20.35
C ARG A 173 -6.45 -11.05 20.89
N ALA A 174 -6.15 -10.76 22.16
CA ALA A 174 -6.45 -9.45 22.72
C ALA A 174 -5.69 -8.34 21.98
N TRP A 175 -4.44 -8.54 21.56
CA TRP A 175 -3.68 -7.54 20.80
C TRP A 175 -4.23 -7.33 19.40
N LEU A 176 -4.54 -8.36 18.62
CA LEU A 176 -5.17 -8.22 17.30
C LEU A 176 -6.53 -7.51 17.42
N HIS A 177 -7.32 -7.86 18.45
CA HIS A 177 -8.63 -7.25 18.68
C HIS A 177 -8.53 -5.81 19.25
N ASN A 178 -7.57 -5.54 20.13
CA ASN A 178 -7.36 -4.22 20.75
C ASN A 178 -6.55 -3.27 19.86
N CYS A 179 -5.70 -3.78 18.95
CA CYS A 179 -5.02 -2.97 17.92
C CYS A 179 -6.04 -2.25 17.05
N ALA A 180 -7.13 -2.94 16.71
CA ALA A 180 -8.23 -2.37 15.95
C ALA A 180 -9.00 -1.28 16.72
N ARG A 181 -9.24 -1.48 18.03
CA ARG A 181 -10.17 -0.67 18.82
C ARG A 181 -9.55 0.40 19.71
N TYR A 182 -8.32 0.23 20.20
CA TYR A 182 -7.79 1.01 21.33
C TYR A 182 -6.38 1.62 21.12
N LEU A 183 -5.65 1.27 20.06
CA LEU A 183 -4.23 1.62 19.95
C LEU A 183 -3.93 2.61 18.83
N GLN A 184 -4.39 3.86 19.01
CA GLN A 184 -3.79 4.99 18.30
C GLN A 184 -2.32 5.24 18.70
N GLU A 185 -1.88 4.70 19.84
CA GLU A 185 -0.59 5.01 20.47
C GLU A 185 0.45 3.86 20.41
N VAL A 186 0.11 2.64 19.92
CA VAL A 186 1.00 1.45 20.03
C VAL A 186 1.06 0.63 18.72
N ARG A 187 1.22 1.28 17.56
CA ARG A 187 1.36 0.59 16.27
C ARG A 187 2.46 -0.49 16.32
N LYS A 188 2.10 -1.76 16.03
CA LYS A 188 3.00 -2.94 15.99
C LYS A 188 2.69 -3.90 14.81
N VAL A 189 1.98 -3.43 13.78
CA VAL A 189 1.81 -4.15 12.51
C VAL A 189 2.43 -3.27 11.44
N CYS A 190 3.42 -3.81 10.73
CA CYS A 190 3.94 -3.23 9.51
C CYS A 190 3.57 -4.14 8.35
N ALA A 191 2.93 -3.56 7.35
CA ALA A 191 2.50 -4.26 6.15
C ALA A 191 3.38 -3.87 4.97
N ALA A 192 3.62 -4.80 4.06
CA ALA A 192 4.14 -4.51 2.73
C ALA A 192 3.21 -5.08 1.67
N VAL A 193 3.11 -4.40 0.54
CA VAL A 193 2.26 -4.81 -0.59
C VAL A 193 3.16 -5.09 -1.79
N ASN A 194 3.14 -6.34 -2.24
CA ASN A 194 3.75 -6.74 -3.49
C ASN A 194 2.66 -6.98 -4.54
N VAL A 195 2.96 -6.65 -5.80
CA VAL A 195 2.07 -6.92 -6.92
C VAL A 195 2.89 -7.55 -8.03
N THR A 196 2.44 -8.73 -8.47
CA THR A 196 3.08 -9.45 -9.58
C THR A 196 2.74 -8.83 -10.93
N ASP A 197 3.46 -9.19 -11.99
CA ASP A 197 3.16 -8.76 -13.36
C ASP A 197 1.75 -9.19 -13.83
N ALA A 198 1.21 -10.25 -13.23
CA ALA A 198 -0.16 -10.72 -13.47
C ALA A 198 -1.23 -9.90 -12.72
N GLY A 199 -0.83 -8.88 -11.94
CA GLY A 199 -1.72 -8.06 -11.12
C GLY A 199 -2.21 -8.74 -9.84
N ILE A 200 -1.61 -9.86 -9.44
CA ILE A 200 -1.91 -10.51 -8.17
C ILE A 200 -1.29 -9.69 -7.05
N VAL A 201 -2.14 -9.22 -6.13
CA VAL A 201 -1.75 -8.43 -4.96
C VAL A 201 -1.49 -9.37 -3.79
N THR A 202 -0.31 -9.27 -3.19
CA THR A 202 0.08 -10.01 -2.00
C THR A 202 0.44 -9.04 -0.89
N VAL A 203 -0.14 -9.26 0.29
CA VAL A 203 0.14 -8.48 1.50
C VAL A 203 0.96 -9.33 2.45
N MET A 204 2.05 -8.76 2.95
CA MET A 204 2.85 -9.31 4.05
C MET A 204 2.62 -8.49 5.31
N LEU A 205 2.59 -9.14 6.47
CA LEU A 205 2.43 -8.55 7.79
C LEU A 205 3.58 -8.99 8.70
N VAL A 206 4.31 -8.03 9.24
CA VAL A 206 5.28 -8.28 10.32
C VAL A 206 4.55 -8.36 11.65
N LEU A 207 4.74 -9.48 12.35
CA LEU A 207 4.19 -9.72 13.68
C LEU A 207 5.31 -9.54 14.70
N GLU A 208 5.62 -8.28 15.02
CA GLU A 208 6.82 -7.88 15.77
C GLU A 208 7.02 -8.64 17.09
N ARG A 209 5.95 -8.77 17.90
CA ARG A 209 6.01 -9.44 19.20
C ARG A 209 6.15 -10.96 19.12
N ILE A 210 5.79 -11.54 17.98
CA ILE A 210 5.85 -12.98 17.72
C ILE A 210 7.18 -13.33 17.05
N GLY A 211 7.78 -12.38 16.34
CA GLY A 211 8.99 -12.63 15.57
C GLY A 211 8.75 -13.46 14.31
N ARG A 212 7.53 -13.35 13.75
CA ARG A 212 7.10 -14.04 12.52
C ARG A 212 6.57 -13.05 11.50
N VAL A 213 6.50 -13.51 10.25
CA VAL A 213 5.81 -12.79 9.17
C VAL A 213 4.71 -13.67 8.61
N ALA A 214 3.55 -13.06 8.37
CA ALA A 214 2.43 -13.69 7.69
C ALA A 214 2.22 -13.06 6.31
N PHE A 215 1.69 -13.81 5.36
CA PHE A 215 1.31 -13.27 4.07
C PHE A 215 0.05 -13.93 3.52
N ALA A 216 -0.66 -13.18 2.68
CA ALA A 216 -1.81 -13.66 1.92
C ALA A 216 -1.94 -12.86 0.63
N SER A 217 -2.41 -13.52 -0.42
CA SER A 217 -2.78 -12.87 -1.68
C SER A 217 -4.25 -12.50 -1.68
N ALA A 218 -4.63 -11.53 -2.51
CA ALA A 218 -6.01 -11.13 -2.69
C ALA A 218 -6.87 -12.34 -3.09
N GLY A 219 -7.89 -12.64 -2.30
CA GLY A 219 -8.77 -13.78 -2.51
C GLY A 219 -8.32 -15.10 -1.86
N ASP A 220 -7.15 -15.15 -1.22
CA ASP A 220 -6.80 -16.29 -0.37
C ASP A 220 -7.81 -16.43 0.79
N TYR A 221 -8.08 -17.66 1.19
CA TYR A 221 -8.96 -17.98 2.33
C TYR A 221 -8.23 -18.05 3.66
N GLU A 222 -6.90 -18.16 3.63
CA GLU A 222 -6.08 -18.39 4.81
C GLU A 222 -4.72 -17.68 4.73
N TRP A 223 -4.18 -17.32 5.90
CA TRP A 223 -2.82 -16.78 5.99
C TRP A 223 -1.78 -17.88 5.87
N THR A 224 -0.67 -17.56 5.22
CA THR A 224 0.56 -18.39 5.27
C THR A 224 1.55 -17.72 6.21
N ILE A 225 2.17 -18.47 7.11
CA ILE A 225 3.08 -17.96 8.14
C ILE A 225 4.51 -18.42 7.84
N SER A 226 5.50 -17.60 8.17
CA SER A 226 6.91 -17.94 8.05
C SER A 226 7.24 -19.22 8.83
N SER A 227 7.98 -20.13 8.19
CA SER A 227 8.49 -21.35 8.83
C SER A 227 9.52 -21.04 9.92
N TRP A 228 10.27 -19.95 9.74
CA TRP A 228 11.22 -19.42 10.72
C TRP A 228 10.54 -18.51 11.75
N VAL A 229 11.19 -18.39 12.90
CA VAL A 229 10.88 -17.47 13.99
C VAL A 229 12.18 -16.81 14.43
N VAL A 230 12.14 -15.51 14.70
CA VAL A 230 13.26 -14.77 15.30
C VAL A 230 12.85 -14.25 16.67
N ASN A 231 13.82 -13.99 17.55
CA ASN A 231 13.52 -13.60 18.92
C ASN A 231 12.81 -12.24 19.03
N GLN A 232 13.17 -11.30 18.16
CA GLN A 232 12.56 -9.97 18.12
C GLN A 232 12.65 -9.37 16.72
N LEU A 233 11.49 -8.99 16.19
CA LEU A 233 11.36 -8.10 15.03
C LEU A 233 10.98 -6.72 15.59
N ASP A 234 11.80 -5.70 15.36
CA ASP A 234 11.51 -4.33 15.77
C ASP A 234 11.71 -3.38 14.60
N ARG A 235 11.00 -2.25 14.62
CA ARG A 235 11.14 -1.15 13.66
C ARG A 235 10.97 -1.63 12.21
N ALA A 236 9.92 -2.40 11.96
CA ALA A 236 9.60 -2.84 10.61
C ALA A 236 9.19 -1.66 9.70
N LEU A 237 9.65 -1.70 8.46
CA LEU A 237 9.37 -0.73 7.40
C LEU A 237 9.06 -1.47 6.09
N SER A 238 8.05 -1.00 5.37
CA SER A 238 7.80 -1.42 3.99
C SER A 238 8.49 -0.51 2.99
N PHE A 239 9.15 -1.09 2.00
CA PHE A 239 9.66 -0.36 0.85
C PHE A 239 9.69 -1.26 -0.39
N GLN A 240 9.05 -0.80 -1.48
CA GLN A 240 8.98 -1.50 -2.77
C GLN A 240 8.50 -2.96 -2.65
N GLY A 241 7.44 -3.19 -1.87
CA GLY A 241 6.86 -4.52 -1.67
C GLY A 241 7.69 -5.48 -0.83
N LYS A 242 8.78 -5.01 -0.21
CA LYS A 242 9.61 -5.76 0.74
C LYS A 242 9.45 -5.22 2.14
N LEU A 243 9.75 -6.07 3.12
CA LEU A 243 9.84 -5.66 4.52
C LEU A 243 11.30 -5.58 4.95
N TYR A 244 11.65 -4.47 5.59
CA TYR A 244 12.94 -4.23 6.22
C TYR A 244 12.70 -4.19 7.72
N VAL A 245 13.40 -5.04 8.47
CA VAL A 245 13.19 -5.14 9.91
C VAL A 245 14.51 -5.12 10.63
N VAL A 246 14.55 -4.43 11.77
CA VAL A 246 15.73 -4.40 12.63
C VAL A 246 15.63 -5.56 13.63
N SER A 247 16.69 -6.37 13.67
CA SER A 247 16.88 -7.42 14.66
C SER A 247 18.08 -7.09 15.55
N TRP A 248 18.00 -7.52 16.81
CA TRP A 248 19.05 -7.35 17.81
C TRP A 248 19.51 -8.73 18.23
N GLU A 249 20.69 -9.12 17.77
CA GLU A 249 21.29 -10.44 18.06
C GLU A 249 22.76 -10.25 18.45
N ASP A 250 23.20 -10.94 19.49
CA ASP A 250 24.60 -10.96 19.97
C ASP A 250 25.18 -9.56 20.28
N GLY A 251 24.34 -8.62 20.70
CA GLY A 251 24.72 -7.23 20.98
C GLY A 251 24.94 -6.37 19.73
N LEU A 252 24.57 -6.88 18.55
CA LEU A 252 24.69 -6.21 17.26
C LEU A 252 23.33 -5.92 16.63
N THR A 253 23.27 -4.81 15.89
CA THR A 253 22.08 -4.41 15.11
C THR A 253 22.16 -4.98 13.70
N HIS A 254 21.17 -5.79 13.34
CA HIS A 254 21.02 -6.38 12.01
C HIS A 254 19.81 -5.80 11.30
N VAL A 255 19.92 -5.57 9.99
CA VAL A 255 18.77 -5.28 9.13
C VAL A 255 18.47 -6.52 8.30
N LEU A 256 17.30 -7.10 8.53
CA LEU A 256 16.76 -8.22 7.80
C LEU A 256 15.88 -7.70 6.67
N VAL A 257 16.09 -8.23 5.46
CA VAL A 257 15.20 -7.99 4.31
C VAL A 257 14.39 -9.25 4.07
N ILE A 258 13.08 -9.07 4.01
CA ILE A 258 12.10 -10.13 3.77
C ILE A 258 11.45 -9.82 2.43
N ASP A 259 11.73 -10.69 1.47
CA ASP A 259 11.15 -10.61 0.14
C ASP A 259 9.72 -11.15 0.12
N PRO A 260 8.87 -10.63 -0.77
CA PRO A 260 7.58 -11.23 -1.02
C PRO A 260 7.72 -12.68 -1.49
N PRO A 261 6.72 -13.53 -1.20
CA PRO A 261 6.73 -14.92 -1.66
C PRO A 261 6.77 -14.95 -3.19
N PRO A 262 7.38 -15.98 -3.79
CA PRO A 262 7.35 -16.15 -5.23
C PRO A 262 5.89 -16.30 -5.72
N PRO A 263 5.58 -15.87 -6.95
CA PRO A 263 4.25 -16.10 -7.51
C PRO A 263 3.96 -17.60 -7.50
N ARG A 264 2.78 -17.99 -6.98
CA ARG A 264 2.35 -19.39 -6.98
C ARG A 264 2.20 -19.86 -8.44
N CYS A 265 3.20 -20.57 -8.97
CA CYS A 265 3.05 -21.31 -10.21
C CYS A 265 2.04 -22.43 -9.97
N LYS A 266 0.95 -22.46 -10.75
CA LYS A 266 0.03 -23.61 -10.81
C LYS A 266 0.66 -24.76 -11.60
N GLU A 267 1.84 -25.22 -11.19
CA GLU A 267 2.39 -26.48 -11.68
C GLU A 267 2.39 -27.48 -10.54
N GLU A 268 1.73 -28.62 -10.77
CA GLU A 268 1.68 -29.77 -9.87
C GLU A 268 3.12 -30.19 -9.53
N GLY A 269 3.53 -29.96 -8.28
CA GLY A 269 4.82 -30.42 -7.75
C GLY A 269 5.81 -29.36 -7.29
N ALA A 270 5.45 -28.07 -7.21
CA ALA A 270 6.36 -27.04 -6.71
C ALA A 270 6.44 -27.00 -5.15
N LYS A 271 7.67 -27.05 -4.63
CA LYS A 271 8.03 -26.93 -3.20
C LYS A 271 7.33 -25.74 -2.54
N GLU A 272 6.95 -25.90 -1.27
CA GLU A 272 6.33 -24.85 -0.43
C GLU A 272 7.01 -23.50 -0.62
N GLY A 273 6.30 -22.55 -1.24
CA GLY A 273 6.74 -21.18 -1.43
C GLY A 273 6.73 -20.42 -0.10
N GLY A 274 7.81 -20.59 0.67
CA GLY A 274 8.00 -19.90 1.95
C GLY A 274 8.56 -18.49 1.80
N LEU A 275 8.42 -17.70 2.86
CA LEU A 275 9.11 -16.41 2.99
C LEU A 275 10.62 -16.65 3.21
N HIS A 276 11.45 -16.14 2.31
CA HIS A 276 12.90 -16.22 2.44
C HIS A 276 13.48 -14.96 3.08
N LEU A 277 14.28 -15.15 4.12
CA LEU A 277 15.21 -14.14 4.63
C LEU A 277 16.35 -14.03 3.60
N SER A 278 16.39 -12.93 2.86
CA SER A 278 17.26 -12.85 1.70
C SER A 278 18.57 -12.13 1.98
N LYS A 279 18.61 -11.18 2.92
CA LYS A 279 19.84 -10.45 3.30
C LYS A 279 19.84 -10.01 4.76
N GLN A 280 20.99 -10.14 5.41
CA GLN A 280 21.29 -9.62 6.75
C GLN A 280 22.45 -8.62 6.63
N TYR A 281 22.20 -7.36 6.99
CA TYR A 281 23.24 -6.33 7.01
C TYR A 281 23.61 -5.99 8.44
N LEU A 282 24.91 -5.97 8.74
CA LEU A 282 25.45 -5.54 10.03
C LEU A 282 25.69 -4.02 10.01
N LEU A 283 25.00 -3.28 10.88
CA LEU A 283 25.29 -1.87 11.09
C LEU A 283 26.35 -1.72 12.18
N ARG A 284 27.61 -1.46 11.82
CA ARG A 284 28.64 -1.03 12.77
C ARG A 284 28.58 0.50 12.92
N GLY A 285 27.94 0.98 13.98
CA GLY A 285 28.01 2.39 14.35
C GLY A 285 29.41 2.73 14.88
N ARG A 286 30.10 3.70 14.27
CA ARG A 286 31.08 4.52 15.01
C ARG A 286 30.26 5.64 15.65
N LEU A 287 30.11 5.57 16.97
CA LEU A 287 29.70 6.71 17.80
C LEU A 287 30.79 7.78 17.76
#